data_AF-A0A1H8FVQ3-F1
#
_entry.id   AF-A0A1H8FVQ3-F1
#
_cell.length_a   1.000
_cell.length_b   1.000
_cell.length_c   1.000
_cell.angle_alpha   90.00
_cell.angle_beta   90.00
_cell.angle_gamma   90.00
#
_symmetry.space_group_name_H-M   'P 1'
#
loop_
_entity.id
_entity.type
_entity.pdbx_description
1 polymer ?
#
loop_
_entity_poly.entity_id
_entity_poly.type
_entity_poly.pdbx_seq_one_letter_code
_entity_poly.pdbx_strand_id
1 'polypeptide(L)'
;MDIEDKSEKLIVKLTRETYSASVSWEVKKPPTGLTEGSNDVFPLYLETHYKNVDIGLFQKRYKHFYDELEYSWAEEIGMCITGEQGRVLWEYKESSPALLNLFEAAREQASGINGILDNLLED
;
A
#
# COMPACT_ATOMS: atom_id res chain seq x y z
N MET A 1 12.01 18.79 -11.40
CA MET A 1 11.57 17.75 -10.46
C MET A 1 10.07 17.81 -10.45
N ASP A 2 9.46 16.92 -11.21
CA ASP A 2 8.01 16.81 -11.27
C ASP A 2 7.48 16.14 -9.98
N ILE A 3 6.19 15.83 -9.97
CA ILE A 3 5.54 15.19 -8.83
C ILE A 3 5.88 13.69 -8.74
N GLU A 4 6.22 13.04 -9.84
CA GLU A 4 6.59 11.63 -9.94
C GLU A 4 7.93 11.41 -9.23
N ASP A 5 8.95 12.21 -9.56
CA ASP A 5 10.26 12.23 -8.89
C ASP A 5 10.15 12.43 -7.37
N LYS A 6 9.19 13.27 -6.93
CA LYS A 6 8.96 13.56 -5.50
C LYS A 6 8.26 12.40 -4.81
N SER A 7 7.35 11.74 -5.51
CA SER A 7 6.59 10.59 -5.01
C SER A 7 7.52 9.41 -4.80
N GLU A 8 8.40 9.10 -5.76
CA GLU A 8 9.41 8.06 -5.58
C GLU A 8 10.35 8.34 -4.41
N LYS A 9 10.79 9.60 -4.23
CA LYS A 9 11.61 9.99 -3.08
C LYS A 9 10.89 9.81 -1.75
N LEU A 10 9.59 10.11 -1.70
CA LEU A 10 8.77 9.84 -0.53
C LEU A 10 8.69 8.34 -0.25
N ILE A 11 8.42 7.53 -1.27
CA ILE A 11 8.33 6.07 -1.16
C ILE A 11 9.64 5.49 -0.59
N VAL A 12 10.78 5.82 -1.21
CA VAL A 12 12.10 5.36 -0.74
C VAL A 12 12.37 5.78 0.70
N LYS A 13 11.93 6.98 1.08
CA LYS A 13 12.08 7.46 2.46
C LYS A 13 11.22 6.65 3.44
N LEU A 14 9.96 6.43 3.12
CA LEU A 14 9.06 5.60 3.93
C LEU A 14 9.58 4.17 4.07
N THR A 15 10.17 3.59 3.03
CA THR A 15 10.75 2.25 3.09
C THR A 15 11.86 2.18 4.14
N ARG A 16 12.79 3.14 4.12
CA ARG A 16 13.87 3.23 5.11
C ARG A 16 13.33 3.40 6.52
N GLU A 17 12.34 4.29 6.68
CA GLU A 17 11.74 4.59 7.96
C GLU A 17 10.88 3.42 8.51
N THR A 18 10.37 2.55 7.62
CA THR A 18 9.68 1.29 7.96
C THR A 18 10.67 0.26 8.50
N TYR A 19 11.80 0.05 7.82
CA TYR A 19 12.86 -0.86 8.30
C TYR A 19 13.49 -0.41 9.61
N SER A 20 13.61 0.91 9.85
CA SER A 20 14.12 1.43 11.12
C SER A 20 13.05 1.53 12.22
N ALA A 21 11.85 0.97 11.99
CA ALA A 21 10.72 1.02 12.92
C ALA A 21 10.28 2.43 13.36
N SER A 22 10.61 3.45 12.58
CA SER A 22 10.14 4.84 12.79
C SER A 22 8.80 5.13 12.12
N VAL A 23 8.39 4.27 11.19
CA VAL A 23 7.07 4.21 10.58
C VAL A 23 6.51 2.81 10.86
N SER A 24 5.26 2.76 11.31
CA SER A 24 4.55 1.54 11.66
C SER A 24 3.29 1.41 10.80
N TRP A 25 3.14 0.28 10.13
CA TRP A 25 1.99 -0.02 9.29
C TRP A 25 0.98 -0.91 10.02
N GLU A 26 -0.29 -0.57 9.91
CA GLU A 26 -1.39 -1.34 10.49
C GLU A 26 -2.31 -1.86 9.40
N VAL A 27 -2.74 -3.13 9.53
CA VAL A 27 -3.81 -3.67 8.68
C VAL A 27 -5.13 -3.00 9.04
N LYS A 28 -5.73 -2.31 8.08
CA LYS A 28 -7.03 -1.65 8.25
C LYS A 28 -8.00 -2.03 7.15
N LYS A 29 -9.27 -1.64 7.31
CA LYS A 29 -10.24 -1.73 6.24
C LYS A 29 -9.91 -0.68 5.17
N PRO A 30 -10.02 -1.01 3.88
CA PRO A 30 -9.83 -0.03 2.82
C PRO A 30 -10.85 1.11 3.00
N PRO A 31 -10.44 2.37 2.81
CA PRO A 31 -11.33 3.52 2.86
C PRO A 31 -12.43 3.42 1.80
N THR A 32 -13.60 4.00 2.08
CA THR A 32 -14.74 4.00 1.15
C THR A 32 -14.39 4.64 -0.20
N GLY A 33 -13.51 5.64 -0.22
CA GLY A 33 -13.05 6.25 -1.46
C GLY A 33 -12.30 5.31 -2.41
N LEU A 34 -11.78 4.16 -1.93
CA LEU A 34 -11.22 3.11 -2.79
C LEU A 34 -12.26 2.10 -3.26
N THR A 35 -13.28 1.83 -2.44
CA THR A 35 -14.20 0.70 -2.66
C THR A 35 -15.53 1.09 -3.29
N GLU A 36 -16.01 2.32 -3.08
CA GLU A 36 -17.29 2.76 -3.62
C GLU A 36 -17.24 2.95 -5.15
N GLY A 37 -18.28 2.45 -5.83
CA GLY A 37 -18.43 2.61 -7.28
C GLY A 37 -17.55 1.71 -8.15
N SER A 38 -16.80 0.77 -7.56
CA SER A 38 -16.04 -0.24 -8.29
C SER A 38 -16.45 -1.68 -7.91
N ASN A 39 -16.12 -2.64 -8.77
CA ASN A 39 -16.20 -4.07 -8.47
C ASN A 39 -14.82 -4.61 -8.03
N ASP A 40 -13.89 -3.71 -7.69
CA ASP A 40 -12.54 -4.08 -7.35
C ASP A 40 -12.50 -4.65 -5.94
N VAL A 41 -11.62 -5.63 -5.72
CA VAL A 41 -11.42 -6.27 -4.42
C VAL A 41 -10.10 -5.79 -3.87
N PHE A 42 -10.10 -5.27 -2.64
CA PHE A 42 -8.91 -4.81 -1.96
C PHE A 42 -8.52 -5.81 -0.87
N PRO A 43 -7.79 -6.90 -1.20
CA PRO A 43 -7.48 -7.97 -0.25
C PRO A 43 -6.59 -7.50 0.92
N LEU A 44 -5.81 -6.44 0.74
CA LEU A 44 -4.96 -5.87 1.77
C LEU A 44 -4.94 -4.35 1.67
N TYR A 45 -5.16 -3.70 2.81
CA TYR A 45 -4.94 -2.28 3.01
C TYR A 45 -4.12 -2.09 4.29
N LEU A 46 -3.01 -1.39 4.16
CA LEU A 46 -2.11 -1.01 5.25
C LEU A 46 -2.16 0.50 5.40
N GLU A 47 -2.12 1.01 6.62
CA GLU A 47 -2.15 2.44 6.88
C GLU A 47 -1.08 2.85 7.89
N THR A 48 -0.50 4.03 7.68
CA THR A 48 0.35 4.70 8.65
C THR A 48 0.00 6.18 8.71
N HIS A 49 0.19 6.78 9.88
CA HIS A 49 0.13 8.23 10.04
C HIS A 49 1.53 8.83 9.86
N TYR A 50 1.71 9.73 8.88
CA TYR A 50 3.00 10.33 8.57
C TYR A 50 2.89 11.83 8.39
N LYS A 51 3.59 12.62 9.22
CA LYS A 51 3.64 14.09 9.11
C LYS A 51 2.25 14.75 8.95
N ASN A 52 1.29 14.34 9.78
CA ASN A 52 -0.10 14.83 9.81
C ASN A 52 -0.98 14.40 8.62
N VAL A 53 -0.55 13.42 7.83
CA VAL A 53 -1.39 12.81 6.79
C VAL A 53 -1.45 11.30 6.97
N ASP A 54 -2.59 10.72 6.65
CA ASP A 54 -2.76 9.26 6.61
C ASP A 54 -2.35 8.76 5.23
N ILE A 55 -1.38 7.84 5.23
CA ILE A 55 -0.86 7.20 4.02
C ILE A 55 -1.32 5.76 4.03
N GLY A 56 -2.02 5.38 2.97
CA GLY A 56 -2.46 4.02 2.70
C GLY A 56 -1.58 3.33 1.66
N LEU A 57 -1.37 2.03 1.84
CA LEU A 57 -0.89 1.12 0.83
C LEU A 57 -1.97 0.06 0.59
N PHE A 58 -2.20 -0.28 -0.66
CA PHE A 58 -3.22 -1.26 -1.01
C PHE A 58 -2.75 -2.22 -2.08
N GLN A 59 -3.27 -3.45 -2.00
CA GLN A 59 -3.36 -4.36 -3.13
C GLN A 59 -4.79 -4.32 -3.64
N LYS A 60 -4.95 -4.24 -4.96
CA LYS A 60 -6.24 -4.21 -5.64
C LYS A 60 -6.29 -5.34 -6.66
N ARG A 61 -7.41 -6.06 -6.69
CA ARG A 61 -7.75 -7.05 -7.71
C ARG A 61 -8.90 -6.51 -8.53
N TYR A 62 -8.72 -6.48 -9.84
CA TYR A 62 -9.72 -5.95 -10.76
C TYR A 62 -9.89 -6.87 -11.96
N LYS A 63 -11.03 -6.74 -12.64
CA LYS A 63 -11.28 -7.48 -13.89
C LYS A 63 -10.63 -6.72 -15.04
N HIS A 64 -9.66 -7.36 -15.68
CA HIS A 64 -9.08 -6.88 -16.93
C HIS A 64 -9.81 -7.55 -18.09
N PHE A 65 -10.65 -6.78 -18.78
CA PHE A 65 -11.46 -7.27 -19.89
C PHE A 65 -10.65 -7.25 -21.19
N TYR A 66 -10.64 -8.39 -21.88
CA TYR A 66 -10.12 -8.53 -23.24
C TYR A 66 -11.21 -8.30 -24.29
N ASP A 67 -12.46 -8.59 -23.90
CA ASP A 67 -13.71 -8.34 -24.65
C ASP A 67 -14.87 -8.13 -23.64
N GLU A 68 -16.11 -7.97 -24.11
CA GLU A 68 -17.31 -7.69 -23.28
C GLU A 68 -17.58 -8.76 -22.21
N LEU A 69 -17.28 -10.03 -22.50
CA LEU A 69 -17.54 -11.18 -21.61
C LEU A 69 -16.26 -11.86 -21.12
N GLU A 70 -15.12 -11.63 -21.78
CA GLU A 70 -13.86 -12.29 -21.47
C GLU A 70 -12.97 -11.38 -20.62
N TYR A 71 -12.65 -11.83 -19.42
CA TYR A 71 -11.74 -11.13 -18.51
C TYR A 71 -10.83 -12.08 -17.76
N SER A 72 -9.70 -11.56 -17.30
CA SER A 72 -8.87 -12.16 -16.27
C SER A 72 -8.87 -11.30 -15.01
N TRP A 73 -8.55 -11.90 -13.87
CA TRP A 73 -8.23 -11.13 -12.68
C TRP A 73 -6.80 -10.61 -12.80
N ALA A 74 -6.65 -9.30 -12.71
CA ALA A 74 -5.37 -8.63 -12.61
C ALA A 74 -5.19 -8.08 -11.19
N GLU A 75 -3.93 -7.88 -10.80
CA GLU A 75 -3.57 -7.29 -9.53
C GLU A 75 -2.71 -6.05 -9.75
N GLU A 76 -2.92 -5.03 -8.92
CA GLU A 76 -2.03 -3.87 -8.82
C GLU A 76 -1.80 -3.55 -7.34
N ILE A 77 -0.68 -2.89 -7.06
CA ILE A 77 -0.44 -2.25 -5.77
C ILE A 77 -0.47 -0.74 -5.96
N GLY A 78 -0.83 -0.01 -4.91
CA GLY A 78 -0.83 1.43 -4.94
C GLY A 78 -0.59 2.04 -3.57
N MET A 79 -0.26 3.32 -3.59
CA MET A 79 -0.18 4.19 -2.43
C MET A 79 -1.25 5.27 -2.55
N CYS A 80 -1.85 5.67 -1.44
CA CYS A 80 -2.79 6.77 -1.41
C CYS A 80 -2.59 7.66 -0.18
N ILE A 81 -3.06 8.90 -0.28
CA ILE A 81 -3.29 9.76 0.88
C ILE A 81 -4.79 9.80 1.12
N THR A 82 -5.19 9.47 2.35
CA THR A 82 -6.58 9.55 2.79
C THR A 82 -6.82 10.84 3.56
N GLY A 83 -7.99 11.43 3.33
CA GLY A 83 -8.49 12.58 4.06
C GLY A 83 -9.63 12.19 4.98
N GLU A 84 -10.33 13.21 5.49
CA GLU A 84 -11.51 13.01 6.32
C GLU A 84 -12.54 12.09 5.64
N GLN A 85 -13.21 11.27 6.46
CA GLN A 85 -14.27 10.36 6.02
C GLN A 85 -13.83 9.30 5.00
N GLY A 86 -12.53 8.95 4.95
CA GLY A 86 -12.04 7.91 4.03
C GLY A 86 -12.05 8.35 2.57
N ARG A 87 -12.00 9.66 2.30
CA ARG A 87 -11.83 10.17 0.93
C ARG A 87 -10.38 9.99 0.50
N VAL A 88 -10.18 9.48 -0.70
CA VAL A 88 -8.84 9.41 -1.30
C VAL A 88 -8.53 10.77 -1.91
N LEU A 89 -7.49 11.43 -1.40
CA LEU A 89 -7.08 12.77 -1.84
C LEU A 89 -6.00 12.71 -2.93
N TRP A 90 -5.23 11.64 -2.95
CA TRP A 90 -4.16 11.41 -3.91
C TRP A 90 -3.84 9.93 -4.01
N GLU A 91 -3.44 9.48 -5.20
CA GLU A 91 -3.06 8.09 -5.47
C GLU A 91 -1.80 8.03 -6.34
N TYR A 92 -1.01 6.98 -6.12
CA TYR A 92 0.12 6.58 -6.92
C TYR A 92 0.02 5.08 -7.20
N LYS A 93 -0.20 4.73 -8.46
CA LYS A 93 -0.46 3.35 -8.94
C LYS A 93 0.53 2.93 -10.04
N GLU A 94 1.60 3.70 -10.23
CA GLU A 94 2.59 3.36 -11.23
C GLU A 94 3.37 2.11 -10.82
N SER A 95 3.71 1.30 -11.82
CA SER A 95 4.58 0.14 -11.64
C SER A 95 6.01 0.60 -11.33
N SER A 96 6.28 0.92 -10.07
CA SER A 96 7.59 1.35 -9.58
C SER A 96 8.19 0.26 -8.67
N PRO A 97 9.46 -0.15 -8.89
CA PRO A 97 10.18 -1.01 -7.96
C PRO A 97 10.25 -0.42 -6.54
N ALA A 98 10.26 0.91 -6.42
CA ALA A 98 10.27 1.57 -5.11
C ALA A 98 8.96 1.30 -4.35
N LEU A 99 7.82 1.40 -5.04
CA LEU A 99 6.51 1.14 -4.43
C LEU A 99 6.40 -0.32 -3.98
N LEU A 100 6.85 -1.26 -4.81
CA LEU A 100 6.87 -2.69 -4.45
C LEU A 100 7.72 -2.94 -3.18
N ASN A 101 8.91 -2.35 -3.10
CA ASN A 101 9.77 -2.49 -1.93
C ASN A 101 9.12 -1.94 -0.66
N LEU A 102 8.47 -0.77 -0.75
CA LEU A 102 7.71 -0.22 0.37
C LEU A 102 6.56 -1.15 0.78
N PHE A 103 5.80 -1.65 -0.19
CA PHE A 103 4.65 -2.53 0.05
C PHE A 103 5.05 -3.82 0.76
N GLU A 104 6.11 -4.49 0.28
CA GLU A 104 6.60 -5.72 0.92
C GLU A 104 7.16 -5.44 2.32
N ALA A 105 7.94 -4.36 2.51
CA ALA A 105 8.45 -3.99 3.84
C ALA A 105 7.32 -3.70 4.83
N ALA A 106 6.29 -2.98 4.40
CA ALA A 106 5.11 -2.69 5.20
C ALA A 106 4.31 -3.96 5.53
N ARG A 107 4.14 -4.86 4.55
CA ARG A 107 3.42 -6.13 4.74
C ARG A 107 4.17 -7.06 5.70
N GLU A 108 5.47 -7.17 5.55
CA GLU A 108 6.35 -7.95 6.42
C GLU A 108 6.24 -7.44 7.87
N GLN A 109 6.40 -6.14 8.07
CA GLN A 109 6.27 -5.50 9.38
C GLN A 109 4.87 -5.73 9.99
N ALA A 110 3.80 -5.46 9.25
CA ALA A 110 2.43 -5.60 9.75
C ALA A 110 2.01 -7.06 10.00
N SER A 111 2.66 -8.03 9.34
CA SER A 111 2.39 -9.46 9.55
C SER A 111 2.94 -10.00 10.87
N GLY A 112 3.91 -9.31 11.46
CA GLY A 112 4.63 -9.79 12.66
C GLY A 112 5.57 -10.98 12.39
N ILE A 113 5.82 -11.34 11.13
CA ILE A 113 6.68 -12.48 10.77
C ILE A 113 8.10 -12.34 11.33
N ASN A 114 8.63 -11.11 11.40
CA ASN A 114 9.98 -10.86 11.91
C ASN A 114 10.12 -11.27 13.37
N GLY A 115 9.10 -11.00 14.20
CA GLY A 115 9.11 -11.48 15.59
C GLY A 115 9.10 -13.01 15.72
N ILE A 116 8.50 -13.72 14.76
CA ILE A 116 8.55 -15.19 14.73
C ILE A 116 9.94 -15.67 14.32
N LEU A 117 10.52 -15.05 13.29
CA LEU A 117 11.85 -15.42 12.76
C LEU A 117 12.97 -15.12 13.75
N ASP A 118 12.89 -14.00 14.47
CA ASP A 118 13.89 -13.63 15.49
C ASP A 118 13.89 -14.67 16.63
N ASN A 119 12.71 -15.08 17.12
CA ASN A 119 12.60 -16.13 18.14
C ASN A 119 13.16 -17.49 17.69
N LEU A 120 13.12 -17.82 16.39
CA LEU A 120 13.68 -19.08 15.87
C LEU A 120 15.22 -19.09 15.83
N LEU A 121 15.86 -17.92 15.82
CA LEU A 121 17.33 -17.79 15.81
C LEU A 121 17.92 -17.72 17.21
N GLU A 122 17.10 -17.51 18.24
CA GLU A 122 17.49 -17.47 19.64
C GLU A 122 17.48 -18.85 20.34
N ASP A 123 16.89 -19.87 19.69
CA ASP A 123 16.91 -21.30 20.08
C ASP A 123 18.06 -22.08 19.41
#